data_AF-A0A1S8WKG0-F1
#
_entry.id   AF-A0A1S8WKG0-F1
#
_cell.length_a   1.000
_cell.length_b   1.000
_cell.length_c   1.000
_cell.angle_alpha   90.00
_cell.angle_beta   90.00
_cell.angle_gamma   90.00
#
_symmetry.space_group_name_H-M   'P 1'
#
loop_
_entity.id
_entity.type
_entity.pdbx_description
1 polymer ?
#
loop_
_entity_poly.entity_id
_entity_poly.type
_entity_poly.pdbx_seq_one_letter_code
_entity_poly.pdbx_strand_id
1 'polypeptide(L)'
;RWKQGKREAETDHLQGARFFFAINSEEPVTPADYSLEIIDSAEKLAADLERGVRVFAEALVEFHRRMTTSTSKDFLAVSSAFLGVCRAINCDIYDKNRNMPLFAAFSNTGDAFRSLSVYHAVQSEPTTQLLECVREHARTLATLPAVVSLGKSACVAVEEARRLLAEGKLSQHDAESIQSGAVVIVRSVQAECVWIMQQLRQDFLERVKDYLLDRAAFCR
;
A
#
# COMPACT_ATOMS: atom_id res chain seq x y z
N ARG A 1 -22.84 21.78 18.74
CA ARG A 1 -22.52 22.14 17.34
C ARG A 1 -22.40 20.93 16.41
N TRP A 2 -21.95 19.75 16.88
CA TRP A 2 -21.90 18.50 16.07
C TRP A 2 -23.19 18.14 15.31
N LYS A 3 -24.34 18.05 16.00
CA LYS A 3 -25.62 17.65 15.37
C LYS A 3 -26.06 18.57 14.23
N GLN A 4 -25.74 19.85 14.33
CA GLN A 4 -26.06 20.83 13.30
C GLN A 4 -25.15 20.66 12.09
N GLY A 5 -23.82 20.63 12.29
CA GLY A 5 -22.88 20.41 11.20
C GLY A 5 -23.08 19.07 10.47
N LYS A 6 -23.48 18.01 11.20
CA LYS A 6 -23.87 16.73 10.59
C LYS A 6 -25.04 16.91 9.61
N ARG A 7 -26.10 17.62 10.00
CA ARG A 7 -27.27 17.84 9.14
C ARG A 7 -26.91 18.69 7.93
N GLU A 8 -26.08 19.71 8.11
CA GLU A 8 -25.60 20.57 7.02
C GLU A 8 -24.84 19.74 5.97
N ALA A 9 -23.94 18.85 6.39
CA ALA A 9 -23.20 17.95 5.49
C ALA A 9 -24.12 16.94 4.78
N GLU A 10 -25.12 16.38 5.48
CA GLU A 10 -26.11 15.46 4.89
C GLU A 10 -26.97 16.12 3.80
N THR A 11 -27.21 17.43 3.89
CA THR A 11 -28.04 18.19 2.94
C THR A 11 -27.26 18.91 1.83
N ASP A 12 -25.94 18.71 1.74
CA ASP A 12 -25.11 19.37 0.72
C ASP A 12 -25.60 19.06 -0.70
N HIS A 13 -25.74 20.09 -1.53
CA HIS A 13 -26.22 19.98 -2.90
C HIS A 13 -25.10 19.64 -3.90
N LEU A 14 -23.83 19.83 -3.52
CA LEU A 14 -22.64 19.63 -4.36
C LEU A 14 -22.06 18.21 -4.18
N GLN A 15 -22.93 17.19 -4.20
CA GLN A 15 -22.54 15.79 -4.05
C GLN A 15 -22.44 15.06 -5.41
N GLY A 16 -21.62 14.02 -5.45
CA GLY A 16 -21.41 13.20 -6.66
C GLY A 16 -20.86 14.04 -7.81
N ALA A 17 -21.43 13.92 -9.01
CA ALA A 17 -20.97 14.69 -10.18
C ALA A 17 -21.14 16.22 -10.03
N ARG A 18 -22.04 16.68 -9.14
CA ARG A 18 -22.21 18.13 -8.90
C ARG A 18 -21.02 18.76 -8.19
N PHE A 19 -20.17 17.95 -7.57
CA PHE A 19 -18.90 18.39 -6.99
C PHE A 19 -18.04 19.16 -8.00
N PHE A 20 -18.03 18.74 -9.27
CA PHE A 20 -17.21 19.39 -10.31
C PHE A 20 -17.63 20.83 -10.61
N PHE A 21 -18.84 21.26 -10.24
CA PHE A 21 -19.24 22.68 -10.34
C PHE A 21 -18.55 23.58 -9.31
N ALA A 22 -17.97 23.01 -8.26
CA ALA A 22 -17.19 23.74 -7.26
C ALA A 22 -15.70 23.86 -7.64
N ILE A 23 -15.26 23.17 -8.69
CA ILE A 23 -13.86 23.11 -9.10
C ILE A 23 -13.63 24.12 -10.21
N ASN A 24 -12.69 25.02 -10.00
CA ASN A 24 -12.23 25.95 -11.03
C ASN A 24 -10.89 25.48 -11.58
N SER A 25 -10.74 25.59 -12.90
CA SER A 25 -9.46 25.36 -13.57
C SER A 25 -9.00 26.67 -14.18
N GLU A 26 -7.90 27.22 -13.66
CA GLU A 26 -7.38 28.54 -14.07
C GLU A 26 -6.58 28.48 -15.37
N GLU A 27 -6.14 27.29 -15.79
CA GLU A 27 -5.30 27.12 -16.96
C GLU A 27 -6.11 27.12 -18.27
N PRO A 28 -5.57 27.68 -19.37
CA PRO A 28 -6.24 27.62 -20.67
C PRO A 28 -6.49 26.17 -21.11
N VAL A 29 -7.63 25.90 -21.74
CA VAL A 29 -7.95 24.57 -22.26
C VAL A 29 -7.02 24.24 -23.42
N THR A 30 -6.41 23.05 -23.36
CA THR A 30 -5.55 22.49 -24.39
C THR A 30 -6.17 21.21 -24.97
N PRO A 31 -5.81 20.80 -26.20
CA PRO A 31 -6.26 19.52 -26.75
C PRO A 31 -5.86 18.28 -25.93
N ALA A 32 -4.85 18.41 -25.06
CA ALA A 32 -4.41 17.33 -24.17
C ALA A 32 -5.42 17.06 -23.03
N ASP A 33 -6.25 18.05 -22.67
CA ASP A 33 -7.19 17.96 -21.54
C ASP A 33 -8.38 17.01 -21.75
N TYR A 34 -8.52 16.45 -22.96
CA TYR A 34 -9.52 15.43 -23.27
C TYR A 34 -8.95 14.36 -24.21
N SER A 35 -7.63 14.13 -24.16
CA SER A 35 -6.96 13.09 -24.94
C SER A 35 -7.32 11.69 -24.39
N LEU A 36 -7.89 10.84 -25.25
CA LEU A 36 -8.13 9.43 -24.93
C LEU A 36 -6.83 8.68 -24.61
N GLU A 37 -5.74 9.02 -25.28
CA GLU A 37 -4.44 8.37 -25.05
C GLU A 37 -3.90 8.63 -23.63
N ILE A 38 -4.03 9.88 -23.16
CA ILE A 38 -3.57 10.27 -21.82
C ILE A 38 -4.42 9.58 -20.74
N ILE A 39 -5.75 9.55 -20.92
CA ILE A 39 -6.63 8.94 -19.93
C ILE A 39 -6.53 7.41 -19.93
N ASP A 40 -6.33 6.77 -21.08
CA ASP A 40 -6.06 5.34 -21.18
C ASP A 40 -4.74 4.98 -20.48
N SER A 41 -3.73 5.83 -20.62
CA SER A 41 -2.46 5.69 -19.89
C SER A 41 -2.65 5.81 -18.37
N ALA A 42 -3.52 6.74 -17.92
CA ALA A 42 -3.87 6.89 -16.51
C ALA A 42 -4.68 5.69 -15.99
N GLU A 43 -5.58 5.13 -16.79
CA GLU A 43 -6.37 3.94 -16.43
C GLU A 43 -5.46 2.74 -16.23
N LYS A 44 -4.51 2.54 -17.16
CA LYS A 44 -3.48 1.52 -17.04
C LYS A 44 -2.62 1.72 -15.79
N LEU A 45 -2.16 2.94 -15.55
CA LEU A 45 -1.40 3.27 -14.34
C LEU A 45 -2.17 2.91 -13.07
N ALA A 46 -3.44 3.32 -12.97
CA ALA A 46 -4.28 3.04 -11.81
C ALA A 46 -4.46 1.54 -11.56
N ALA A 47 -4.73 0.76 -12.62
CA ALA A 47 -4.91 -0.69 -12.53
C ALA A 47 -3.62 -1.44 -12.17
N ASP A 48 -2.49 -1.04 -12.76
CA ASP A 48 -1.19 -1.66 -12.48
C ASP A 48 -0.70 -1.30 -11.07
N LEU A 49 -0.92 -0.06 -10.64
CA LEU A 49 -0.53 0.43 -9.31
C LEU A 49 -1.35 -0.23 -8.20
N GLU A 50 -2.67 -0.29 -8.32
CA GLU A 50 -3.54 -1.01 -7.37
C GLU A 50 -3.07 -2.45 -7.21
N ARG A 51 -2.93 -3.16 -8.32
CA ARG A 51 -2.51 -4.56 -8.33
C ARG A 51 -1.13 -4.74 -7.69
N GLY A 52 -0.18 -3.88 -8.05
CA GLY A 52 1.19 -3.93 -7.56
C GLY A 52 1.26 -3.74 -6.05
N VAL A 53 0.58 -2.71 -5.53
CA VAL A 53 0.56 -2.42 -4.08
C VAL A 53 -0.20 -3.50 -3.31
N ARG A 54 -1.27 -4.06 -3.87
CA ARG A 54 -1.99 -5.19 -3.26
C ARG A 54 -1.12 -6.44 -3.16
N VAL A 55 -0.45 -6.84 -4.24
CA VAL A 55 0.48 -7.99 -4.23
C VAL A 55 1.63 -7.73 -3.25
N PHE A 56 2.13 -6.51 -3.17
CA PHE A 56 3.15 -6.15 -2.20
C PHE A 56 2.66 -6.29 -0.75
N ALA A 57 1.44 -5.84 -0.46
CA ALA A 57 0.81 -6.04 0.85
C ALA A 57 0.70 -7.52 1.21
N GLU A 58 0.22 -8.36 0.28
CA GLU A 58 0.09 -9.81 0.46
C GLU A 58 1.45 -10.47 0.75
N ALA A 59 2.49 -10.08 0.01
CA ALA A 59 3.84 -10.56 0.22
C ALA A 59 4.38 -10.18 1.61
N LEU A 60 4.15 -8.94 2.07
CA LEU A 60 4.54 -8.49 3.40
C LEU A 60 3.80 -9.23 4.52
N VAL A 61 2.52 -9.56 4.33
CA VAL A 61 1.76 -10.37 5.29
C VAL A 61 2.38 -11.75 5.46
N GLU A 62 2.67 -12.44 4.35
CA GLU A 62 3.26 -13.77 4.41
C GLU A 62 4.67 -13.72 4.99
N PHE A 63 5.44 -12.70 4.64
CA PHE A 63 6.77 -12.47 5.21
C PHE A 63 6.73 -12.24 6.72
N HIS A 64 5.85 -11.36 7.20
CA HIS A 64 5.63 -11.11 8.62
C HIS A 64 5.22 -12.38 9.37
N ARG A 65 4.28 -13.16 8.80
CA ARG A 65 3.83 -14.43 9.37
C ARG A 65 4.99 -15.44 9.50
N ARG A 66 5.86 -15.54 8.49
CA ARG A 66 7.02 -16.44 8.52
C ARG A 66 8.01 -16.06 9.62
N MET A 67 8.30 -14.77 9.78
CA MET A 67 9.22 -14.30 10.81
C MET A 67 8.70 -14.55 12.23
N THR A 68 7.42 -14.27 12.47
CA THR A 68 6.81 -14.43 13.80
C THR A 68 6.59 -15.90 14.17
N THR A 69 6.27 -16.76 13.20
CA THR A 69 5.89 -18.15 13.49
C THR A 69 6.94 -19.18 13.11
N SER A 70 7.33 -19.26 11.83
CA SER A 70 8.22 -20.31 11.33
C SER A 70 9.61 -20.17 11.92
N THR A 71 10.19 -18.98 11.81
CA THR A 71 11.56 -18.73 12.28
C THR A 71 11.70 -18.93 13.78
N SER A 72 10.70 -18.52 14.56
CA SER A 72 10.70 -18.76 16.01
C SER A 72 10.68 -20.27 16.34
N LYS A 73 9.86 -21.06 15.64
CA LYS A 73 9.81 -22.52 15.79
C LYS A 73 11.13 -23.19 15.43
N ASP A 74 11.78 -22.74 14.36
CA ASP A 74 13.06 -23.30 13.91
C ASP A 74 14.15 -23.10 14.99
N PHE A 75 14.24 -21.90 15.57
CA PHE A 75 15.17 -21.62 16.67
C PHE A 75 14.87 -22.44 17.94
N LEU A 76 13.60 -22.62 18.29
CA LEU A 76 13.19 -23.46 19.42
C LEU A 76 13.51 -24.95 19.19
N ALA A 77 13.39 -25.43 17.94
CA ALA A 77 13.76 -26.79 17.58
C ALA A 77 15.26 -27.03 17.75
N VAL A 78 16.10 -26.11 17.28
CA VAL A 78 17.56 -26.15 17.47
C VAL A 78 17.94 -26.10 18.95
N SER A 79 17.33 -25.17 19.72
CA SER A 79 17.50 -25.10 21.17
C SER A 79 17.20 -26.44 21.85
N SER A 80 16.07 -27.06 21.48
CA SER A 80 15.64 -28.34 22.05
C SER A 80 16.62 -29.49 21.72
N ALA A 81 17.26 -29.46 20.54
CA ALA A 81 18.27 -30.43 20.16
C ALA A 81 19.53 -30.31 21.05
N PHE A 82 20.05 -29.08 21.26
CA PHE A 82 21.17 -28.84 22.18
C PHE A 82 20.88 -29.33 23.60
N LEU A 83 19.69 -29.03 24.12
CA LEU A 83 19.28 -29.48 25.45
C LEU A 83 18.99 -30.99 25.52
N GLY A 84 18.60 -31.60 24.40
CA GLY A 84 18.57 -33.06 24.23
C GLY A 84 19.93 -33.70 24.45
N VAL A 85 20.97 -33.15 23.81
CA VAL A 85 22.35 -33.62 23.99
C VAL A 85 22.84 -33.38 25.42
N CYS A 86 22.51 -32.22 26.03
CA CYS A 86 22.84 -31.95 27.43
C CYS A 86 22.29 -33.02 28.39
N ARG A 87 21.04 -33.47 28.16
CA ARG A 87 20.43 -34.55 28.95
C ARG A 87 21.22 -35.84 28.83
N ALA A 88 21.65 -36.21 27.62
CA ALA A 88 22.47 -37.40 27.40
C ALA A 88 23.84 -37.29 28.10
N ILE A 89 24.51 -36.14 28.00
CA ILE A 89 25.80 -35.89 28.67
C ILE A 89 25.64 -36.00 30.20
N ASN A 90 24.55 -35.47 30.76
CA ASN A 90 24.34 -35.48 32.22
C ASN A 90 24.10 -36.89 32.80
N CYS A 91 23.68 -37.85 31.95
CA CYS A 91 23.52 -39.25 32.29
C CYS A 91 24.83 -40.05 32.27
N ASP A 92 25.95 -39.46 31.83
CA ASP A 92 27.25 -40.12 31.89
C ASP A 92 27.64 -40.37 33.35
N ILE A 93 27.92 -41.64 33.66
CA ILE A 93 28.35 -42.10 34.97
C ILE A 93 29.86 -42.39 35.03
N TYR A 94 30.54 -42.40 33.89
CA TYR A 94 31.94 -42.83 33.78
C TYR A 94 32.92 -41.65 33.70
N ASP A 95 32.59 -40.57 32.98
CA ASP A 95 33.50 -39.43 32.78
C ASP A 95 32.83 -38.04 32.95
N LYS A 96 31.80 -38.00 33.82
CA LYS A 96 30.94 -36.83 34.02
C LYS A 96 31.70 -35.53 34.27
N ASN A 97 32.74 -35.57 35.12
CA ASN A 97 33.50 -34.39 35.51
C ASN A 97 34.26 -33.76 34.33
N ARG A 98 34.82 -34.57 33.43
CA ARG A 98 35.52 -34.06 32.23
C ARG A 98 34.54 -33.56 31.17
N ASN A 99 33.30 -34.05 31.19
CA ASN A 99 32.24 -33.65 30.29
C ASN A 99 31.47 -32.39 30.72
N MET A 100 31.67 -31.88 31.95
CA MET A 100 30.99 -30.68 32.44
C MET A 100 31.20 -29.40 31.58
N PRO A 101 32.40 -29.09 31.05
CA PRO A 101 32.58 -27.95 30.16
C PRO A 101 31.78 -28.08 28.86
N LEU A 102 31.68 -29.30 28.30
CA LEU A 102 30.89 -29.57 27.10
C LEU A 102 29.39 -29.40 27.38
N PHE A 103 28.91 -29.92 28.52
CA PHE A 103 27.54 -29.70 28.97
C PHE A 103 27.22 -28.20 29.08
N ALA A 104 28.10 -27.43 29.73
CA ALA A 104 27.90 -25.99 29.90
C ALA A 104 27.85 -25.27 28.54
N ALA A 105 28.76 -25.60 27.61
CA ALA A 105 28.76 -25.01 26.27
C ALA A 105 27.46 -25.31 25.49
N PHE A 106 26.99 -26.56 25.51
CA PHE A 106 25.76 -26.96 24.83
C PHE A 106 24.52 -26.34 25.50
N SER A 107 24.48 -26.27 26.83
CA SER A 107 23.37 -25.65 27.56
C SER A 107 23.28 -24.17 27.22
N ASN A 108 24.39 -23.45 27.31
CA ASN A 108 24.47 -22.03 26.99
C ASN A 108 24.06 -21.76 25.52
N THR A 109 24.49 -22.62 24.60
CA THR A 109 24.11 -22.50 23.18
C THR A 109 22.62 -22.77 22.99
N GLY A 110 22.05 -23.76 23.66
CA GLY A 110 20.62 -24.05 23.64
C GLY A 110 19.78 -22.87 24.16
N ASP A 111 20.21 -22.24 25.25
CA ASP A 111 19.54 -21.07 25.82
C ASP A 111 19.71 -19.81 24.94
N ALA A 112 20.86 -19.66 24.26
CA ALA A 112 21.06 -18.60 23.27
C ALA A 112 20.07 -18.74 22.11
N PHE A 113 19.90 -19.95 21.55
CA PHE A 113 18.91 -20.20 20.49
C PHE A 113 17.47 -19.96 20.94
N ARG A 114 17.13 -20.31 22.20
CA ARG A 114 15.82 -19.97 22.77
C ARG A 114 15.63 -18.46 22.84
N SER A 115 16.65 -17.71 23.27
CA SER A 115 16.60 -16.25 23.34
C SER A 115 16.45 -15.62 21.95
N LEU A 116 17.17 -16.12 20.94
CA LEU A 116 17.02 -15.70 19.55
C LEU A 116 15.59 -15.86 19.03
N SER A 117 14.87 -16.92 19.42
CA SER A 117 13.46 -17.11 19.04
C SER A 117 12.52 -16.00 19.53
N VAL A 118 12.85 -15.39 20.68
CA VAL A 118 12.09 -14.29 21.28
C VAL A 118 12.47 -12.97 20.58
N TYR A 119 13.76 -12.72 20.39
CA TYR A 119 14.24 -11.52 19.70
C TYR A 119 13.69 -11.41 18.27
N HIS A 120 13.64 -12.52 17.54
CA HIS A 120 13.05 -12.55 16.20
C HIS A 120 11.54 -12.26 16.18
N ALA A 121 10.80 -12.61 17.24
CA ALA A 121 9.39 -12.30 17.34
C ALA A 121 9.15 -10.79 17.58
N VAL A 122 9.96 -10.18 18.46
CA VAL A 122 9.93 -8.71 18.71
C VAL A 122 10.31 -7.93 17.45
N GLN A 123 11.29 -8.41 16.68
CA GLN A 123 11.75 -7.78 15.44
C GLN A 123 10.70 -7.80 14.30
N SER A 124 9.53 -8.37 14.52
CA SER A 124 8.43 -8.28 13.54
C SER A 124 7.78 -6.89 13.49
N GLU A 125 8.00 -6.04 14.50
CA GLU A 125 7.37 -4.72 14.64
C GLU A 125 7.69 -3.73 13.49
N PRO A 126 8.94 -3.56 13.02
CA PRO A 126 9.23 -2.73 11.83
C PRO A 126 8.51 -3.22 10.57
N THR A 127 8.29 -4.54 10.45
CA THR A 127 7.53 -5.10 9.33
C THR A 127 6.06 -4.77 9.45
N THR A 128 5.51 -4.72 10.67
CA THR A 128 4.14 -4.29 10.94
C THR A 128 3.92 -2.85 10.48
N GLN A 129 4.81 -1.93 10.83
CA GLN A 129 4.69 -0.51 10.45
C GLN A 129 4.73 -0.32 8.92
N LEU A 130 5.66 -1.00 8.23
CA LEU A 130 5.69 -0.99 6.77
C LEU A 130 4.41 -1.59 6.18
N LEU A 131 3.93 -2.71 6.72
CA LEU A 131 2.71 -3.37 6.26
C LEU A 131 1.46 -2.50 6.46
N GLU A 132 1.36 -1.75 7.57
CA GLU A 132 0.26 -0.81 7.81
C GLU A 132 0.23 0.28 6.75
N CYS A 133 1.38 0.92 6.49
CA CYS A 133 1.53 1.92 5.43
C CYS A 133 1.11 1.36 4.06
N VAL A 134 1.58 0.17 3.70
CA VAL A 134 1.26 -0.44 2.40
C VAL A 134 -0.23 -0.80 2.32
N ARG A 135 -0.85 -1.25 3.41
CA ARG A 135 -2.28 -1.56 3.47
C ARG A 135 -3.16 -0.32 3.35
N GLU A 136 -2.75 0.80 3.95
CA GLU A 136 -3.46 2.07 3.82
C GLU A 136 -3.51 2.49 2.35
N HIS A 137 -2.35 2.51 1.69
CA HIS A 137 -2.26 2.80 0.26
C HIS A 137 -3.04 1.80 -0.60
N ALA A 138 -3.00 0.50 -0.29
CA ALA A 138 -3.80 -0.50 -1.00
C ALA A 138 -5.30 -0.21 -0.94
N ARG A 139 -5.82 0.27 0.21
CA ARG A 139 -7.23 0.64 0.36
C ARG A 139 -7.59 1.89 -0.43
N THR A 140 -6.74 2.91 -0.39
CA THR A 140 -6.94 4.14 -1.16
C THR A 140 -6.95 3.84 -2.66
N LEU A 141 -5.94 3.09 -3.13
CA LEU A 141 -5.79 2.71 -4.53
C LEU A 141 -6.90 1.82 -5.06
N ALA A 142 -7.59 1.04 -4.22
CA ALA A 142 -8.73 0.24 -4.64
C ALA A 142 -9.86 1.08 -5.26
N THR A 143 -9.93 2.38 -4.94
CA THR A 143 -10.93 3.30 -5.50
C THR A 143 -10.44 4.06 -6.75
N LEU A 144 -9.13 4.10 -6.99
CA LEU A 144 -8.52 4.90 -8.04
C LEU A 144 -8.99 4.51 -9.46
N PRO A 145 -9.11 3.22 -9.83
CA PRO A 145 -9.63 2.85 -11.15
C PRO A 145 -11.02 3.41 -11.44
N ALA A 146 -11.90 3.42 -10.43
CA ALA A 146 -13.24 3.99 -10.57
C ALA A 146 -13.19 5.51 -10.79
N VAL A 147 -12.33 6.22 -10.05
CA VAL A 147 -12.12 7.67 -10.24
C VAL A 147 -11.60 7.96 -11.65
N VAL A 148 -10.60 7.22 -12.13
CA VAL A 148 -10.02 7.43 -13.46
C VAL A 148 -11.02 7.15 -14.59
N SER A 149 -11.91 6.16 -14.40
CA SER A 149 -12.97 5.85 -15.36
C SER A 149 -13.93 7.02 -15.63
N LEU A 150 -14.10 7.94 -14.66
CA LEU A 150 -14.90 9.15 -14.85
C LEU A 150 -14.26 10.09 -15.88
N GLY A 151 -12.94 10.25 -15.83
CA GLY A 151 -12.20 11.02 -16.83
C GLY A 151 -12.34 10.40 -18.22
N LYS A 152 -12.27 9.07 -18.32
CA LYS A 152 -12.45 8.38 -19.61
C LYS A 152 -13.85 8.59 -20.18
N SER A 153 -14.87 8.47 -19.33
CA SER A 153 -16.26 8.74 -19.69
C SER A 153 -16.46 10.18 -20.16
N ALA A 154 -15.78 11.14 -19.53
CA ALA A 154 -15.79 12.54 -19.93
C ALA A 154 -15.15 12.75 -21.32
N CYS A 155 -14.01 12.13 -21.62
CA CYS A 155 -13.40 12.19 -22.95
C CYS A 155 -14.32 11.62 -24.03
N VAL A 156 -14.94 10.45 -23.79
CA VAL A 156 -15.90 9.84 -24.72
C VAL A 156 -17.12 10.74 -24.94
N ALA A 157 -17.61 11.41 -23.90
CA ALA A 157 -18.72 12.36 -24.02
C ALA A 157 -18.36 13.57 -24.92
N VAL A 158 -17.11 14.03 -24.90
CA VAL A 158 -16.64 15.10 -25.80
C VAL A 158 -16.59 14.63 -27.25
N GLU A 159 -16.09 13.43 -27.52
CA GLU A 159 -16.09 12.87 -28.88
C GLU A 159 -17.50 12.70 -29.43
N GLU A 160 -18.41 12.19 -28.61
CA GLU A 160 -19.82 12.04 -28.98
C GLU A 160 -20.50 13.39 -29.20
N ALA A 161 -20.24 14.38 -28.35
CA ALA A 161 -20.77 15.74 -28.53
C ALA A 161 -20.30 16.36 -29.86
N ARG A 162 -19.02 16.15 -30.23
CA ARG A 162 -18.48 16.60 -31.53
C ARG A 162 -19.17 15.91 -32.71
N ARG A 163 -19.43 14.60 -32.61
CA ARG A 163 -20.16 13.84 -33.63
C ARG A 163 -21.58 14.37 -33.80
N LEU A 164 -22.32 14.56 -32.70
CA LEU A 164 -23.69 15.07 -32.73
C LEU A 164 -23.78 16.50 -33.25
N LEU A 165 -22.79 17.35 -32.93
CA LEU A 165 -22.66 18.70 -33.48
C LEU A 165 -22.48 18.65 -35.01
N ALA A 166 -21.59 17.79 -35.50
CA ALA A 166 -21.36 17.61 -36.94
C ALA A 166 -22.60 17.07 -37.68
N GLU A 167 -23.42 16.27 -37.01
CA GLU A 167 -24.71 15.77 -37.51
C GLU A 167 -25.87 16.79 -37.38
N GLY A 168 -25.63 17.96 -36.79
CA GLY A 168 -26.65 18.98 -36.53
C GLY A 168 -27.68 18.60 -35.46
N LYS A 169 -27.39 17.59 -34.64
CA LYS A 169 -28.26 17.06 -33.57
C LYS A 169 -28.00 17.69 -32.21
N LEU A 170 -26.94 18.50 -32.09
CA LEU A 170 -26.54 19.19 -30.86
C LEU A 170 -26.23 20.64 -31.19
N SER A 171 -26.61 21.56 -30.29
CA SER A 171 -26.27 22.97 -30.45
C SER A 171 -24.79 23.21 -30.15
N GLN A 172 -24.21 24.25 -30.76
CA GLN A 172 -22.83 24.67 -30.48
C GLN A 172 -22.62 24.97 -28.99
N HIS A 173 -23.59 25.66 -28.37
CA HIS A 173 -23.55 26.01 -26.95
C HIS A 173 -23.51 24.76 -26.05
N ASP A 174 -24.32 23.76 -26.33
CA ASP A 174 -24.36 22.53 -25.51
C ASP A 174 -23.08 21.71 -25.70
N ALA A 175 -22.53 21.65 -26.91
CA ALA A 175 -21.25 21.01 -27.19
C ALA A 175 -20.09 21.67 -26.41
N GLU A 176 -20.05 23.01 -26.39
CA GLU A 176 -19.06 23.78 -25.62
C GLU A 176 -19.23 23.58 -24.11
N SER A 177 -20.46 23.53 -23.60
CA SER A 177 -20.73 23.26 -22.19
C SER A 177 -20.28 21.86 -21.77
N ILE A 178 -20.53 20.84 -22.60
CA ILE A 178 -20.06 19.46 -22.35
C ILE A 178 -18.53 19.42 -22.33
N GLN A 179 -17.89 20.08 -23.30
CA GLN A 179 -16.43 20.16 -23.38
C GLN A 179 -15.84 20.84 -22.13
N SER A 180 -16.40 21.98 -21.71
CA SER A 180 -15.94 22.69 -20.51
C SER A 180 -16.06 21.83 -19.25
N GLY A 181 -17.18 21.12 -19.08
CA GLY A 181 -17.37 20.22 -17.94
C GLY A 181 -16.40 19.04 -17.96
N ALA A 182 -16.17 18.44 -19.14
CA ALA A 182 -15.25 17.33 -19.30
C ALA A 182 -13.80 17.71 -18.95
N VAL A 183 -13.36 18.91 -19.34
CA VAL A 183 -12.02 19.41 -18.99
C VAL A 183 -11.82 19.47 -17.47
N VAL A 184 -12.81 19.97 -16.73
CA VAL A 184 -12.74 20.03 -15.26
C VAL A 184 -12.61 18.62 -14.66
N ILE A 185 -13.38 17.65 -15.17
CA ILE A 185 -13.32 16.26 -14.70
C ILE A 185 -11.96 15.64 -14.99
N VAL A 186 -11.47 15.73 -16.24
CA VAL A 186 -10.21 15.11 -16.64
C VAL A 186 -9.03 15.72 -15.87
N ARG A 187 -8.99 17.05 -15.72
CA ARG A 187 -7.95 17.72 -14.92
C ARG A 187 -8.01 17.33 -13.45
N SER A 188 -9.20 17.17 -12.88
CA SER A 188 -9.36 16.69 -11.50
C SER A 188 -8.80 15.27 -11.34
N VAL A 189 -9.09 14.38 -12.30
CA VAL A 189 -8.54 13.02 -12.32
C VAL A 189 -7.01 13.03 -12.45
N GLN A 190 -6.47 13.87 -13.33
CA GLN A 190 -5.02 14.02 -13.49
C GLN A 190 -4.37 14.53 -12.21
N ALA A 191 -4.96 15.55 -11.56
CA ALA A 191 -4.49 16.08 -10.29
C ALA A 191 -4.50 15.01 -9.19
N GLU A 192 -5.55 14.19 -9.12
CA GLU A 192 -5.64 13.06 -8.19
C GLU A 192 -4.53 12.03 -8.43
N CYS A 193 -4.30 11.64 -9.68
CA CYS A 193 -3.21 10.72 -10.05
C CYS A 193 -1.84 11.27 -9.63
N VAL A 194 -1.58 12.56 -9.87
CA VAL A 194 -0.34 13.23 -9.47
C VAL A 194 -0.20 13.23 -7.95
N TRP A 195 -1.27 13.58 -7.24
CA TRP A 195 -1.27 13.66 -5.79
C TRP A 195 -1.03 12.29 -5.14
N ILE A 196 -1.73 11.24 -5.57
CA ILE A 196 -1.53 9.86 -5.07
C ILE A 196 -0.10 9.40 -5.28
N MET A 197 0.47 9.64 -6.48
CA MET A 197 1.86 9.27 -6.76
C MET A 197 2.86 10.05 -5.91
N GLN A 198 2.55 11.29 -5.53
CA GLN A 198 3.36 12.06 -4.60
C GLN A 198 3.30 11.49 -3.18
N GLN A 199 2.11 11.16 -2.67
CA GLN A 199 1.93 10.56 -1.34
C GLN A 199 2.66 9.21 -1.25
N LEU A 200 2.43 8.31 -2.21
CA LEU A 200 3.12 7.01 -2.28
C LEU A 200 4.64 7.16 -2.26
N ARG A 201 5.18 8.11 -3.04
CA ARG A 201 6.62 8.35 -3.09
C ARG A 201 7.16 8.76 -1.73
N GLN A 202 6.51 9.72 -1.08
CA GLN A 202 6.95 10.21 0.22
C GLN A 202 6.91 9.10 1.27
N ASP A 203 5.76 8.42 1.40
CA ASP A 203 5.55 7.44 2.44
C ASP A 203 6.39 6.18 2.23
N PHE A 204 6.46 5.66 1.00
CA PHE A 204 7.23 4.45 0.74
C PHE A 204 8.73 4.70 0.88
N LEU A 205 9.25 5.85 0.45
CA LEU A 205 10.67 6.17 0.64
C LEU A 205 11.03 6.21 2.12
N GLU A 206 10.20 6.85 2.95
CA GLU A 206 10.43 6.95 4.39
C GLU A 206 10.32 5.58 5.06
N ARG A 207 9.20 4.87 4.86
CA ARG A 207 8.92 3.61 5.55
C ARG A 207 9.84 2.48 5.13
N VAL A 208 10.21 2.40 3.85
CA VAL A 208 11.19 1.39 3.39
C VAL A 208 12.57 1.69 3.96
N LYS A 209 12.98 2.96 4.00
CA LYS A 209 14.26 3.37 4.61
C LYS A 209 14.29 2.97 6.09
N ASP A 210 13.26 3.31 6.86
CA ASP A 210 13.19 2.98 8.29
C ASP A 210 13.24 1.46 8.52
N TYR A 211 12.44 0.70 7.76
CA TYR A 211 12.47 -0.75 7.80
C TYR A 211 13.88 -1.33 7.53
N LEU A 212 14.59 -0.81 6.53
CA LEU A 212 15.93 -1.28 6.19
C LEU A 212 16.95 -0.93 7.28
N LEU A 213 16.85 0.25 7.89
CA LEU A 213 17.73 0.67 8.99
C LEU A 213 17.56 -0.23 10.22
N ASP A 214 16.30 -0.49 10.62
CA ASP A 214 15.99 -1.38 11.73
C ASP A 214 16.46 -2.81 11.45
N ARG A 215 16.30 -3.28 10.20
CA ARG A 215 16.74 -4.62 9.81
C ARG A 215 18.26 -4.73 9.81
N ALA A 216 18.98 -3.71 9.36
CA ALA A 216 20.43 -3.66 9.40
C ALA A 216 20.95 -3.59 10.84
N ALA A 217 20.27 -2.87 11.72
CA ALA A 217 20.61 -2.81 13.14
C ALA A 217 20.42 -4.18 13.83
N PHE A 218 19.35 -4.90 13.51
CA PHE A 218 19.10 -6.24 14.05
C PHE A 218 20.12 -7.30 13.62
N CYS A 219 20.62 -7.22 12.39
CA CYS A 219 21.60 -8.19 11.88
C CYS A 219 23.03 -7.96 12.37
N ARG A 220 23.32 -6.80 13.00
CA ARG A 220 24.63 -6.45 13.56
C ARG A 220 24.73 -6.86 15.02
#